data_AF-G8DB36-F1
#
_entry.id   AF-G8DB36-F1
#
_cell.length_a   1.000
_cell.length_b   1.000
_cell.length_c   1.000
_cell.angle_alpha   90.00
_cell.angle_beta   90.00
_cell.angle_gamma   90.00
#
_symmetry.space_group_name_H-M   'P 1'
#
loop_
_entity.id
_entity.type
_entity.pdbx_description
1 polymer ?
#
loop_
_entity_poly.entity_id
_entity_poly.type
_entity_poly.pdbx_seq_one_letter_code
_entity_poly.pdbx_strand_id
1 'polypeptide(L)'
;MFITGKISKIENKIDEFGKIDYFLFLDEKKIFLNNFLGKYISLEHIKNLIFCIGCQKKMKAWYRNNYCFLCNKKLAICDICIIKPEKCHFHLNTCREPEWGWKYCMNIHYVYLSITS
;
A
#
# COMPACT_ATOMS: atom_id res chain seq x y z
N MET A 1 20.58 11.85 14.58
CA MET A 1 20.49 10.39 14.34
C MET A 1 20.19 10.22 12.86
N PHE A 2 21.02 9.47 12.12
CA PHE A 2 20.80 9.18 10.70
C PHE A 2 20.43 7.71 10.55
N ILE A 3 19.31 7.43 9.86
CA ILE A 3 18.82 6.08 9.61
C ILE A 3 18.48 6.00 8.13
N THR A 4 18.95 4.94 7.48
CA THR A 4 18.66 4.63 6.08
C THR A 4 17.97 3.28 6.00
N GLY A 5 17.10 3.14 5.00
CA GLY A 5 16.41 1.88 4.72
C GLY A 5 15.22 2.06 3.81
N LYS A 6 14.60 0.95 3.39
CA LYS A 6 13.36 1.00 2.63
C LYS A 6 12.21 1.44 3.53
N ILE A 7 11.55 2.54 3.14
CA ILE A 7 10.35 3.01 3.81
C ILE A 7 9.14 2.13 3.49
N SER A 8 8.41 1.76 4.53
CA SER A 8 7.11 1.07 4.45
C SER A 8 5.99 1.96 4.99
N LYS A 9 4.74 1.57 4.74
CA LYS A 9 3.56 2.29 5.24
C LYS A 9 3.64 2.41 6.76
N ILE A 10 3.34 3.61 7.28
CA ILE A 10 3.27 3.87 8.72
C ILE A 10 2.16 3.02 9.34
N GLU A 11 2.45 2.40 10.47
CA GLU A 11 1.45 1.73 11.30
C GLU A 11 1.00 2.64 12.44
N ASN A 12 -0.25 2.51 12.82
CA ASN A 12 -0.81 3.19 13.98
C ASN A 12 -1.43 2.18 14.95
N LYS A 13 -1.31 2.45 16.25
CA LYS A 13 -2.03 1.76 17.31
C LYS A 13 -2.84 2.78 18.11
N ILE A 14 -4.06 2.42 18.49
CA ILE A 14 -4.94 3.26 19.29
C ILE A 14 -5.11 2.55 20.63
N ASP A 15 -4.88 3.26 21.73
CA ASP A 15 -5.13 2.72 23.08
C ASP A 15 -6.59 2.91 23.52
N GLU A 16 -6.95 2.34 24.67
CA GLU A 16 -8.30 2.41 25.24
C GLU A 16 -8.75 3.86 25.57
N PHE A 17 -7.80 4.79 25.69
CA PHE A 17 -8.04 6.20 25.98
C PHE A 17 -8.03 7.08 24.71
N GLY A 18 -7.96 6.47 23.52
CA GLY A 18 -7.98 7.16 22.24
C GLY A 18 -6.64 7.82 21.85
N LYS A 19 -5.55 7.53 22.57
CA LYS A 19 -4.21 7.98 22.20
C LYS A 19 -3.68 7.15 21.04
N ILE A 20 -3.06 7.83 20.07
CA ILE A 20 -2.55 7.21 18.85
C ILE A 20 -1.03 7.15 18.88
N ASP A 21 -0.50 5.96 18.69
CA ASP A 21 0.93 5.67 18.57
C ASP A 21 1.30 5.38 17.11
N TYR A 22 2.20 6.19 16.54
CA TYR A 22 2.66 6.06 15.16
C TYR A 22 4.03 5.40 15.08
N PHE A 23 4.18 4.47 14.14
CA PHE A 23 5.41 3.72 13.91
C PHE A 23 5.85 3.80 12.45
N LEU A 24 7.06 4.29 12.22
CA LEU A 24 7.73 4.26 10.92
C LEU A 24 8.59 3.01 10.81
N PHE A 25 8.50 2.31 9.68
CA PHE A 25 9.34 1.16 9.38
C PHE A 25 10.35 1.51 8.29
N LEU A 26 11.63 1.33 8.61
CA LEU A 26 12.76 1.40 7.68
C LEU A 26 13.46 0.04 7.67
N ASP A 27 13.25 -0.73 6.61
CA ASP A 27 13.58 -2.16 6.55
C ASP A 27 13.02 -2.91 7.78
N GLU A 28 13.87 -3.46 8.62
CA GLU A 28 13.49 -4.19 9.85
C GLU A 28 13.42 -3.27 11.09
N LYS A 29 13.76 -1.98 10.95
CA LYS A 29 13.77 -1.03 12.07
C LYS A 29 12.39 -0.41 12.25
N LYS A 30 11.85 -0.58 13.46
CA LYS A 30 10.62 0.08 13.91
C LYS A 30 10.94 1.32 14.73
N ILE A 31 10.52 2.49 14.25
CA ILE A 31 10.79 3.79 14.87
C ILE A 31 9.48 4.34 15.43
N PHE A 32 9.45 4.62 16.74
CA PHE A 32 8.31 5.26 17.38
C PHE A 32 8.32 6.77 17.08
N LEU A 33 7.39 7.20 16.23
CA LEU A 33 7.36 8.57 15.70
C LEU A 33 6.91 9.60 16.74
N ASN A 34 6.11 9.21 17.73
CA ASN A 34 5.58 10.14 18.72
C ASN A 34 6.68 10.82 19.55
N ASN A 35 7.84 10.17 19.72
CA ASN A 35 9.01 10.74 20.39
C ASN A 35 9.64 11.94 19.64
N PHE A 36 9.23 12.16 18.38
CA PHE A 36 9.71 13.22 17.52
C PHE A 36 8.69 14.34 17.28
N LEU A 37 7.55 14.30 17.97
CA LEU A 37 6.59 15.41 17.95
C LEU A 37 7.26 16.72 18.42
N GLY A 38 7.03 17.79 17.68
CA GLY A 38 7.64 19.10 17.93
C GLY A 38 9.13 19.22 17.56
N LYS A 39 9.73 18.17 16.96
CA LYS A 39 11.12 18.20 16.50
C LYS A 39 11.19 18.32 14.98
N TYR A 40 12.27 18.90 14.47
CA TYR A 40 12.56 18.92 13.05
C TYR A 40 13.13 17.57 12.59
N ILE A 41 12.57 17.04 11.50
CA ILE A 41 12.99 15.79 10.87
C ILE A 41 13.36 16.14 9.43
N SER A 42 14.53 15.67 8.98
CA SER A 42 14.92 15.73 7.57
C SER A 42 14.76 14.36 6.93
N LEU A 43 14.22 14.34 5.72
CA LEU A 43 14.09 13.13 4.90
C LEU A 43 14.91 13.33 3.62
N GLU A 44 15.86 12.44 3.39
CA GLU A 44 16.67 12.44 2.19
C GLU A 44 16.37 11.17 1.38
N HIS A 45 15.93 11.37 0.14
CA HIS A 45 15.68 10.27 -0.78
C HIS A 45 17.00 9.80 -1.41
N ILE A 46 17.37 8.55 -1.17
CA ILE A 46 18.55 7.95 -1.80
C ILE A 46 18.25 7.72 -3.29
N LYS A 47 18.91 8.49 -4.16
CA LYS A 47 18.69 8.46 -5.62
C LYS A 47 18.86 7.04 -6.16
N ASN A 48 18.01 6.67 -7.13
CA ASN A 48 18.06 5.41 -7.89
C ASN A 48 17.86 4.12 -7.07
N LEU A 49 17.26 4.18 -5.89
CA LEU A 49 16.84 3.02 -5.11
C LEU A 49 15.32 2.89 -5.10
N ILE A 50 14.78 2.29 -6.16
CA ILE A 50 13.34 2.00 -6.28
C ILE A 50 13.17 0.48 -6.18
N PHE A 51 12.22 0.03 -5.35
CA PHE A 51 11.94 -1.39 -5.13
C PHE A 51 10.49 -1.73 -5.46
N CYS A 52 10.28 -2.95 -5.99
CA CYS A 52 8.96 -3.48 -6.24
C CYS A 52 8.28 -3.82 -4.92
N ILE A 53 7.02 -3.42 -4.71
CA ILE A 53 6.27 -3.87 -3.52
C ILE A 53 6.05 -5.38 -3.54
N GLY A 54 5.73 -5.96 -4.71
CA GLY A 54 5.42 -7.39 -4.84
C GLY A 54 6.64 -8.31 -4.72
N CYS A 55 7.72 -8.03 -5.44
CA CYS A 55 8.88 -8.93 -5.49
C CYS A 55 10.15 -8.40 -4.83
N GLN A 56 10.12 -7.19 -4.26
CA GLN A 56 11.24 -6.57 -3.54
C GLN A 56 12.53 -6.36 -4.38
N LYS A 57 12.48 -6.59 -5.69
CA LYS A 57 13.63 -6.35 -6.58
C LYS A 57 13.81 -4.87 -6.90
N LYS A 58 15.07 -4.44 -7.01
CA LYS A 58 15.44 -3.10 -7.47
C LYS A 58 14.99 -2.85 -8.90
N MET A 59 14.52 -1.65 -9.20
CA MET A 59 14.09 -1.21 -10.52
C MET A 59 14.51 0.23 -10.82
N LYS A 60 14.39 0.61 -12.09
CA LYS A 60 14.70 1.96 -12.57
C LYS A 60 13.51 2.93 -12.50
N ALA A 61 12.28 2.41 -12.57
CA ALA A 61 11.05 3.18 -12.50
C ALA A 61 9.89 2.29 -12.05
N TRP A 62 8.94 2.86 -11.33
CA TRP A 62 7.68 2.19 -10.99
C TRP A 62 6.79 2.06 -12.22
N TYR A 63 6.16 0.89 -12.36
CA TYR A 63 4.93 0.75 -13.13
C TYR A 63 3.74 1.01 -12.20
N ARG A 64 2.51 0.79 -12.68
CA ARG A 64 1.26 0.99 -11.91
C ARG A 64 1.43 0.48 -10.47
N ASN A 65 1.02 1.33 -9.52
CA ASN A 65 0.95 1.01 -8.09
C ASN A 65 2.29 0.51 -7.47
N ASN A 66 3.44 1.05 -7.90
CA ASN A 66 4.76 0.75 -7.34
C ASN A 66 5.25 -0.70 -7.57
N TYR A 67 4.76 -1.34 -8.63
CA TYR A 67 5.20 -2.67 -9.03
C TYR A 67 6.21 -2.62 -10.20
N CYS A 68 6.98 -3.70 -10.36
CA CYS A 68 7.83 -3.89 -11.53
C CYS A 68 6.99 -4.36 -12.72
N PHE A 69 7.50 -4.25 -13.94
CA PHE A 69 6.82 -4.71 -15.15
C PHE A 69 6.33 -6.17 -15.06
N LEU A 70 7.16 -7.06 -14.52
CA LEU A 70 6.82 -8.49 -14.38
C LEU A 70 5.68 -8.69 -13.37
N CYS A 71 5.74 -8.04 -12.20
CA CYS A 71 4.66 -8.10 -11.22
C CYS A 71 3.37 -7.48 -11.74
N ASN A 72 3.45 -6.36 -12.47
CA ASN A 72 2.29 -5.72 -13.07
C ASN A 72 1.55 -6.63 -14.08
N LYS A 73 2.29 -7.51 -14.77
CA LYS A 73 1.70 -8.52 -15.68
C LYS A 73 1.16 -9.75 -14.96
N LYS A 74 1.74 -10.13 -13.82
CA LYS A 74 1.44 -11.39 -13.13
C LYS A 74 0.39 -11.25 -12.03
N LEU A 75 0.45 -10.20 -11.22
CA LEU A 75 -0.37 -10.07 -10.03
C LEU A 75 -1.74 -9.48 -10.37
N ALA A 76 -2.80 -10.04 -9.79
CA ALA A 76 -4.17 -9.55 -9.93
C ALA A 76 -4.37 -8.19 -9.23
N ILE A 77 -3.60 -7.87 -8.19
CA ILE A 77 -3.62 -6.55 -7.52
C ILE A 77 -3.24 -5.38 -8.45
N CYS A 78 -2.59 -5.67 -9.58
CA CYS A 78 -2.22 -4.68 -10.59
C CYS A 78 -3.29 -4.52 -11.68
N ASP A 79 -4.38 -5.28 -11.65
CA ASP A 79 -5.43 -5.22 -12.65
C ASP A 79 -6.23 -3.92 -12.56
N ILE A 80 -6.74 -3.49 -13.72
CA ILE A 80 -7.51 -2.25 -13.81
C ILE A 80 -8.82 -2.32 -13.00
N CYS A 81 -9.35 -3.53 -12.77
CA CYS A 81 -10.56 -3.73 -12.01
C CYS A 81 -10.46 -3.32 -10.54
N ILE A 82 -9.24 -3.21 -9.99
CA ILE A 82 -9.01 -2.73 -8.62
C ILE A 82 -9.28 -1.23 -8.48
N ILE A 83 -9.08 -0.48 -9.56
CA ILE A 83 -9.40 0.96 -9.60
C ILE A 83 -10.81 1.18 -10.17
N LYS A 84 -11.25 0.28 -11.06
CA LYS A 84 -12.51 0.35 -11.81
C LYS A 84 -13.29 -0.95 -11.65
N PRO A 85 -14.04 -1.13 -10.54
CA PRO A 85 -14.78 -2.37 -10.26
C PRO A 85 -15.69 -2.79 -11.42
N GLU A 86 -16.23 -1.84 -12.19
CA GLU A 86 -17.06 -2.09 -13.36
C GLU A 86 -16.33 -2.82 -14.51
N LYS A 87 -15.00 -2.84 -14.49
CA LYS A 87 -14.15 -3.58 -15.44
C LYS A 87 -13.69 -4.93 -14.91
N CYS A 88 -14.34 -5.44 -13.86
CA CYS A 88 -14.00 -6.74 -13.30
C CYS A 88 -14.24 -7.86 -14.32
N HIS A 89 -13.16 -8.56 -14.68
CA HIS A 89 -13.17 -9.68 -15.62
C HIS A 89 -13.27 -11.05 -14.93
N PHE A 90 -13.49 -11.07 -13.60
CA PHE A 90 -13.58 -12.31 -12.82
C PHE A 90 -14.65 -13.27 -13.37
N HIS A 91 -15.80 -12.74 -13.76
CA HIS A 91 -16.91 -13.53 -14.34
C HIS A 91 -16.56 -14.20 -15.67
N LEU A 92 -15.48 -13.78 -16.34
CA LEU A 92 -14.99 -14.37 -17.59
C LEU A 92 -13.98 -15.50 -17.34
N ASN A 93 -13.68 -15.83 -16.08
CA ASN A 93 -12.64 -16.80 -15.68
C ASN A 93 -11.23 -16.43 -16.17
N THR A 94 -10.97 -15.15 -16.46
CA THR A 94 -9.66 -14.65 -16.91
C THR A 94 -8.83 -14.02 -15.77
N CYS A 95 -9.30 -14.13 -14.52
CA CYS A 95 -8.56 -13.60 -13.37
C CYS A 95 -7.22 -14.31 -13.21
N ARG A 96 -6.14 -13.54 -13.05
CA ARG A 96 -4.78 -14.08 -12.91
C ARG A 96 -4.59 -14.86 -11.61
N GLU A 97 -5.29 -14.45 -10.57
CA GLU A 97 -5.28 -15.08 -9.24
C GLU A 97 -6.73 -15.18 -8.73
N PRO A 98 -7.48 -16.24 -9.07
CA PRO A 98 -8.90 -16.34 -8.77
C PRO A 98 -9.23 -16.29 -7.26
N GLU A 99 -8.45 -16.97 -6.43
CA GLU A 99 -8.65 -16.93 -4.96
C GLU A 99 -8.47 -15.53 -4.40
N TRP A 100 -7.49 -14.79 -4.93
CA TRP A 100 -7.26 -13.40 -4.57
C TRP A 100 -8.41 -12.50 -5.07
N GLY A 101 -8.85 -12.69 -6.32
CA GLY A 101 -9.96 -11.96 -6.92
C GLY A 101 -11.27 -12.13 -6.14
N TRP A 102 -11.55 -13.34 -5.65
CA TRP A 102 -12.71 -13.58 -4.79
C TRP A 102 -12.67 -12.74 -3.53
N LYS A 103 -11.51 -12.66 -2.87
CA LYS A 103 -11.32 -11.91 -1.62
C LYS A 103 -11.34 -10.39 -1.80
N TYR A 104 -10.85 -9.87 -2.91
CA TYR A 104 -10.63 -8.42 -3.08
C TYR A 104 -11.59 -7.74 -4.05
N CYS A 105 -12.07 -8.43 -5.09
CA CYS A 105 -13.02 -7.86 -6.04
C CYS A 105 -14.46 -7.93 -5.53
N MET A 106 -14.81 -8.99 -4.78
CA MET A 106 -16.18 -9.27 -4.35
C MET A 106 -16.47 -8.73 -2.94
N ASN A 107 -15.89 -7.59 -2.60
CA ASN A 107 -16.18 -6.92 -1.34
C ASN A 107 -17.59 -6.30 -1.34
N ILE A 108 -18.23 -6.29 -0.17
CA ILE A 108 -19.56 -5.69 0.00
C ILE A 108 -19.45 -4.18 -0.20
N HIS A 109 -20.30 -3.62 -1.06
CA HIS A 109 -20.42 -2.19 -1.27
C HIS A 109 -21.67 -1.70 -0.54
N TYR A 110 -21.49 -0.74 0.38
CA TYR A 110 -22.60 -0.11 1.09
C TYR A 110 -23.02 1.17 0.38
N VAL A 111 -24.28 1.26 -0.02
CA VAL A 111 -24.87 2.49 -0.55
C VAL A 111 -25.60 3.18 0.59
N TYR A 112 -25.09 4.34 1.01
CA TYR A 112 -25.78 5.21 1.97
C TYR A 112 -26.63 6.21 1.21
N LEU A 113 -27.95 6.14 1.40
CA LEU A 113 -28.87 7.14 0.89
C LEU A 113 -29.08 8.19 1.98
N SER A 114 -28.57 9.39 1.76
CA SER A 114 -28.89 10.55 2.60
C SER A 114 -30.13 11.25 2.06
N ILE A 115 -31.14 11.45 2.91
CA ILE A 115 -32.22 12.39 2.63
C ILE A 115 -31.70 13.77 3.03
N THR A 116 -31.26 14.53 2.05
CA THR A 116 -30.96 15.96 2.18
C THR A 116 -32.02 16.73 1.41
N SER A 117 -32.81 17.56 2.11
CA SER A 117 -33.72 18.56 1.52
C SER A 117 -32.96 19.80 1.10
#